data_AF-A0A7S0S7T0-F1
#
_entry.id   AF-A0A7S0S7T0-F1
#
_cell.length_a   1.000
_cell.length_b   1.000
_cell.length_c   1.000
_cell.angle_alpha   90.00
_cell.angle_beta   90.00
_cell.angle_gamma   90.00
#
_symmetry.space_group_name_H-M   'P 1'
#
loop_
_entity.id
_entity.type
_entity.pdbx_description
1 polymer ?
#
loop_
_entity_poly.entity_id
_entity_poly.type
_entity_poly.pdbx_seq_one_letter_code
_entity_poly.pdbx_strand_id
1 'polypeptide(L)'
;EAAGGGGGGSGADGKEGDMTRLLAGIDLEQAGARGAGAEDVSVIETFSPARDEILADQPTAAVEFVEVMIQFGLITMFGAVWPLAALLAFINNFFEIRLDIWKFCNFVRRPLGEKAPNIGIFWSVVFELFAVMGITNHCFLCCVASDTMKEYFFPSISPLQRGFAAFAAENVLLLTYFCIRVSNSNKDVDWIKAKKREPLRFIRDAYRAGHALRERRYRMLLHNPATPFLR
;
A
#
# COMPACT_ATOMS: atom_id res chain seq x y z
N GLU A 1 6.38 41.11 -74.72
CA GLU A 1 6.85 42.39 -74.11
C GLU A 1 7.25 42.19 -72.65
N ALA A 2 7.78 43.24 -71.99
CA ALA A 2 8.12 43.28 -70.55
C ALA A 2 6.84 43.36 -69.67
N ALA A 3 6.80 43.35 -68.32
CA ALA A 3 7.77 43.33 -67.18
C ALA A 3 7.05 42.69 -65.95
N GLY A 4 7.55 42.60 -64.70
CA GLY A 4 8.85 42.90 -64.07
C GLY A 4 8.73 43.30 -62.58
N GLY A 5 9.27 42.49 -61.64
CA GLY A 5 9.27 42.72 -60.18
C GLY A 5 8.21 41.91 -59.39
N GLY A 6 8.41 41.49 -58.13
CA GLY A 6 9.63 41.49 -57.30
C GLY A 6 9.36 41.11 -55.82
N GLY A 7 10.34 40.48 -55.16
CA GLY A 7 10.54 40.47 -53.69
C GLY A 7 9.59 39.65 -52.78
N GLY A 8 10.18 38.91 -51.82
CA GLY A 8 9.49 38.47 -50.58
C GLY A 8 9.59 36.98 -50.26
N GLY A 9 10.67 36.55 -49.59
CA GLY A 9 10.78 35.19 -49.04
C GLY A 9 10.76 35.18 -47.50
N SER A 10 10.08 34.18 -46.92
CA SER A 10 10.14 33.67 -45.53
C SER A 10 8.82 32.90 -45.30
N GLY A 11 8.76 31.73 -44.68
CA GLY A 11 9.80 30.91 -44.05
C GLY A 11 9.09 29.79 -43.29
N ALA A 12 9.04 28.59 -43.87
CA ALA A 12 8.40 27.41 -43.28
C ALA A 12 9.46 26.34 -43.00
N ASP A 13 9.16 25.49 -42.01
CA ASP A 13 9.99 24.41 -41.43
C ASP A 13 11.30 24.82 -40.74
N GLY A 14 11.42 24.36 -39.48
CA GLY A 14 12.62 24.56 -38.67
C GLY A 14 12.44 24.27 -37.18
N LYS A 15 12.18 23.00 -36.80
CA LYS A 15 12.18 22.57 -35.37
C LYS A 15 12.79 21.18 -35.04
N GLU A 16 13.32 20.43 -36.00
CA GLU A 16 13.97 19.12 -35.73
C GLU A 16 15.50 19.09 -35.93
N GLY A 17 16.12 20.17 -36.42
CA GLY A 17 17.55 20.16 -36.81
C GLY A 17 18.57 20.52 -35.71
N ASP A 18 18.14 20.89 -34.50
CA ASP A 18 19.00 21.57 -33.52
C ASP A 18 19.63 20.62 -32.49
N MET A 19 18.88 19.61 -32.01
CA MET A 19 19.34 18.71 -30.95
C MET A 19 20.49 17.79 -31.42
N THR A 20 20.51 17.40 -32.69
CA THR A 20 21.58 16.58 -33.29
C THR A 20 22.89 17.36 -33.47
N ARG A 21 22.84 18.69 -33.60
CA ARG A 21 24.03 19.54 -33.71
C ARG A 21 24.69 19.81 -32.36
N LEU A 22 23.90 19.90 -31.29
CA LEU A 22 24.43 20.01 -29.92
C LEU A 22 25.17 18.75 -29.44
N LEU A 23 24.83 17.58 -29.98
CA LEU A 23 25.48 16.30 -29.63
C LEU A 23 26.72 15.97 -30.48
N ALA A 24 26.93 16.65 -31.61
CA ALA A 24 28.04 16.39 -32.53
C ALA A 24 29.35 17.13 -32.18
N GLY A 25 29.40 17.86 -31.07
CA GLY A 25 30.53 18.71 -30.68
C GLY A 25 31.43 18.18 -29.56
N ILE A 26 31.20 16.97 -29.05
CA ILE A 26 31.93 16.40 -27.91
C ILE A 26 32.64 15.11 -28.32
N ASP A 27 33.73 15.26 -29.09
CA ASP A 27 34.69 14.18 -29.34
C ASP A 27 35.45 13.84 -28.05
N LEU A 28 34.97 12.81 -27.35
CA LEU A 28 35.52 12.32 -26.09
C LEU A 28 37.01 11.88 -26.15
N GLU A 29 37.55 11.62 -27.35
CA GLU A 29 38.97 11.27 -27.53
C GLU A 29 39.92 12.48 -27.41
N GLN A 30 39.51 13.69 -27.80
CA GLN A 30 40.41 14.86 -27.81
C GLN A 30 40.57 15.54 -26.44
N ALA A 31 39.64 15.32 -25.52
CA ALA A 31 39.68 15.86 -24.16
C ALA A 31 40.86 15.30 -23.33
N GLY A 32 41.36 14.10 -23.65
CA GLY A 32 42.46 13.46 -22.92
C GLY A 32 43.86 14.06 -23.15
N ALA A 33 44.04 14.94 -24.14
CA ALA A 33 45.38 15.33 -24.62
C ALA A 33 45.78 16.80 -24.37
N ARG A 34 44.91 17.62 -23.75
CA ARG A 34 45.18 19.05 -23.47
C ARG A 34 44.80 19.45 -22.05
N GLY A 35 45.55 18.89 -21.09
CA GLY A 35 45.36 19.13 -19.65
C GLY A 35 46.65 19.12 -18.84
N ALA A 36 47.80 19.38 -19.45
CA ALA A 36 49.07 19.58 -18.73
C ALA A 36 49.11 21.00 -18.14
N GLY A 37 48.33 21.22 -17.08
CA GLY A 37 48.22 22.49 -16.37
C GLY A 37 47.63 22.26 -14.99
N ALA A 38 48.48 22.32 -13.96
CA ALA A 38 48.07 22.09 -12.59
C ALA A 38 47.31 23.32 -12.04
N GLU A 39 45.99 23.32 -12.22
CA GLU A 39 45.10 23.88 -11.21
C GLU A 39 44.28 22.73 -10.63
N ASP A 40 44.44 22.50 -9.32
CA ASP A 40 43.59 21.60 -8.56
C ASP A 40 42.18 22.19 -8.49
N VAL A 41 41.42 22.05 -9.58
CA VAL A 41 39.99 21.76 -9.44
C VAL A 41 39.92 20.38 -8.79
N SER A 42 40.11 20.38 -7.47
CA SER A 42 39.49 19.42 -6.62
C SER A 42 38.00 19.51 -6.94
N VAL A 43 37.56 18.65 -7.87
CA VAL A 43 36.25 18.04 -7.77
C VAL A 43 36.23 17.55 -6.34
N ILE A 44 35.55 18.31 -5.47
CA ILE A 44 35.37 17.93 -4.09
C ILE A 44 34.71 16.57 -4.21
N GLU A 45 35.49 15.51 -4.00
CA GLU A 45 35.00 14.15 -3.99
C GLU A 45 33.96 14.16 -2.91
N THR A 46 32.72 14.29 -3.36
CA THR A 46 31.61 14.51 -2.48
C THR A 46 31.21 13.11 -2.07
N PHE A 47 32.04 12.57 -1.16
CA PHE A 47 31.66 11.83 0.04
C PHE A 47 30.68 12.66 0.90
N SER A 48 29.75 13.34 0.23
CA SER A 48 28.58 13.97 0.80
C SER A 48 27.59 12.85 1.00
N PRO A 49 26.97 12.72 2.18
CA PRO A 49 25.89 11.78 2.42
C PRO A 49 24.77 11.84 1.35
N ALA A 50 24.61 12.98 0.66
CA ALA A 50 23.66 13.12 -0.46
C ALA A 50 24.00 12.26 -1.68
N ARG A 51 25.28 11.97 -1.98
CA ARG A 51 25.66 11.06 -3.07
C ARG A 51 25.25 9.64 -2.72
N ASP A 52 25.56 9.21 -1.50
CA ASP A 52 25.24 7.87 -1.01
C ASP A 52 23.72 7.69 -0.89
N GLU A 53 22.97 8.73 -0.47
CA GLU A 53 21.51 8.73 -0.46
C GLU A 53 20.88 8.64 -1.87
N ILE A 54 21.51 9.22 -2.90
CA ILE A 54 21.04 9.09 -4.30
C ILE A 54 21.27 7.67 -4.83
N LEU A 55 22.35 7.02 -4.42
CA LEU A 55 22.72 5.65 -4.82
C LEU A 55 22.00 4.57 -3.98
N ALA A 56 21.51 4.91 -2.80
CA ALA A 56 20.75 4.01 -1.94
C ALA A 56 19.40 3.60 -2.57
N ASP A 57 18.98 2.36 -2.31
CA ASP A 57 17.77 1.81 -2.89
C ASP A 57 16.50 2.50 -2.35
N GLN A 58 15.44 2.48 -3.16
CA GLN A 58 14.12 2.98 -2.77
C GLN A 58 13.34 1.87 -2.06
N PRO A 59 13.00 2.05 -0.76
CA PRO A 59 12.30 1.00 -0.02
C PRO A 59 10.88 0.84 -0.57
N THR A 60 10.58 -0.32 -1.16
CA THR A 60 9.25 -0.66 -1.65
C THR A 60 8.51 -1.44 -0.58
N ALA A 61 7.49 -0.83 0.02
CA ALA A 61 6.68 -1.44 1.08
C ALA A 61 6.12 -2.83 0.71
N ALA A 62 5.92 -3.10 -0.58
CA ALA A 62 5.49 -4.41 -1.06
C ALA A 62 6.47 -5.55 -0.73
N VAL A 63 7.78 -5.32 -0.77
CA VAL A 63 8.79 -6.34 -0.45
C VAL A 63 8.75 -6.69 1.04
N GLU A 64 8.71 -5.66 1.88
CA GLU A 64 8.55 -5.79 3.34
C GLU A 64 7.25 -6.54 3.71
N PHE A 65 6.14 -6.25 3.00
CA PHE A 65 4.88 -6.99 3.20
C PHE A 65 4.93 -8.45 2.72
N VAL A 66 5.73 -8.79 1.69
CA VAL A 66 5.90 -10.19 1.25
C VAL A 66 6.56 -11.03 2.35
N GLU A 67 7.54 -10.48 3.07
CA GLU A 67 8.22 -11.19 4.16
C GLU A 67 7.24 -11.56 5.30
N VAL A 68 6.51 -10.56 5.82
CA VAL A 68 5.47 -10.76 6.85
C VAL A 68 4.38 -11.71 6.35
N MET A 69 4.00 -11.62 5.08
CA MET A 69 3.01 -12.49 4.44
C MET A 69 3.47 -13.96 4.38
N ILE A 70 4.72 -14.22 3.96
CA ILE A 70 5.29 -15.58 3.90
C ILE A 70 5.35 -16.18 5.31
N GLN A 71 5.84 -15.41 6.29
CA GLN A 71 5.91 -15.86 7.67
C GLN A 71 4.51 -16.18 8.23
N PHE A 72 3.51 -15.33 8.00
CA PHE A 72 2.12 -15.59 8.37
C PHE A 72 1.55 -16.84 7.69
N GLY A 73 1.76 -16.99 6.39
CA GLY A 73 1.28 -18.14 5.62
C GLY A 73 1.86 -19.47 6.11
N LEU A 74 3.17 -19.51 6.38
CA LEU A 74 3.84 -20.69 6.91
C LEU A 74 3.25 -21.13 8.27
N ILE A 75 3.04 -20.20 9.19
CA ILE A 75 2.45 -20.51 10.52
C ILE A 75 0.99 -20.93 10.36
N THR A 76 0.21 -20.19 9.57
CA THR A 76 -1.24 -20.39 9.42
C THR A 76 -1.58 -21.68 8.67
N MET A 77 -0.70 -22.17 7.80
CA MET A 77 -0.90 -23.43 7.08
C MET A 77 -0.21 -24.63 7.75
N PHE A 78 1.01 -24.47 8.30
CA PHE A 78 1.83 -25.61 8.78
C PHE A 78 2.10 -25.60 10.29
N GLY A 79 1.57 -24.65 11.05
CA GLY A 79 1.83 -24.52 12.50
C GLY A 79 1.47 -25.75 13.34
N ALA A 80 0.48 -26.57 12.93
CA ALA A 80 0.17 -27.82 13.61
C ALA A 80 1.24 -28.92 13.43
N VAL A 81 2.05 -28.86 12.37
CA VAL A 81 3.15 -29.82 12.14
C VAL A 81 4.38 -29.46 12.97
N TRP A 82 4.65 -28.17 13.16
CA TRP A 82 5.75 -27.67 13.98
C TRP A 82 5.21 -26.67 15.03
N PRO A 83 4.82 -27.12 16.24
CA PRO A 83 4.19 -26.25 17.24
C PRO A 83 5.11 -25.14 17.76
N LEU A 84 6.43 -25.36 17.77
CA LEU A 84 7.44 -24.35 18.08
C LEU A 84 7.57 -23.23 17.02
N ALA A 85 6.92 -23.33 15.85
CA ALA A 85 7.07 -22.35 14.77
C ALA A 85 6.49 -20.99 15.16
N ALA A 86 5.40 -20.96 15.94
CA ALA A 86 4.83 -19.73 16.47
C ALA A 86 5.78 -18.99 17.44
N LEU A 87 6.58 -19.74 18.22
CA LEU A 87 7.58 -19.17 19.12
C LEU A 87 8.77 -18.59 18.34
N LEU A 88 9.28 -19.32 17.35
CA LEU A 88 10.35 -18.85 16.47
C LEU A 88 9.91 -17.60 15.68
N ALA A 89 8.68 -17.59 15.18
CA ALA A 89 8.08 -16.42 14.52
C ALA A 89 7.94 -15.21 15.46
N PHE A 90 7.58 -15.40 16.72
CA PHE A 90 7.53 -14.33 17.70
C PHE A 90 8.92 -13.74 17.97
N ILE A 91 9.94 -14.59 18.08
CA ILE A 91 11.34 -14.16 18.23
C ILE A 91 11.82 -13.44 16.97
N ASN A 92 11.47 -13.93 15.77
CA ASN A 92 11.76 -13.26 14.51
C ASN A 92 11.19 -11.84 14.50
N ASN A 93 9.87 -11.71 14.73
CA ASN A 93 9.18 -10.41 14.76
C ASN A 93 9.78 -9.43 15.77
N PHE A 94 10.32 -9.91 16.90
CA PHE A 94 10.97 -9.05 17.89
C PHE A 94 12.28 -8.45 17.36
N PHE A 95 13.08 -9.24 16.64
CA PHE A 95 14.28 -8.74 15.96
C PHE A 95 13.92 -7.91 14.72
N GLU A 96 12.94 -8.33 13.93
CA GLU A 96 12.55 -7.67 12.68
C GLU A 96 12.17 -6.21 12.89
N ILE A 97 11.36 -5.91 13.90
CA ILE A 97 11.01 -4.51 14.27
C ILE A 97 12.28 -3.66 14.54
N ARG A 98 13.37 -4.26 15.02
CA ARG A 98 14.64 -3.55 15.26
C ARG A 98 15.51 -3.47 14.01
N LEU A 99 15.55 -4.55 13.21
CA LEU A 99 16.30 -4.64 11.96
C LEU A 99 15.71 -3.72 10.89
N ASP A 100 14.38 -3.68 10.76
CA ASP A 100 13.65 -2.72 9.91
C ASP A 100 14.01 -1.29 10.25
N ILE A 101 13.92 -0.88 11.52
CA ILE A 101 14.28 0.49 11.93
C ILE A 101 15.74 0.79 11.56
N TRP A 102 16.65 -0.16 11.77
CA TRP A 102 18.05 0.01 11.42
C TRP A 102 18.29 0.09 9.89
N LYS A 103 17.60 -0.74 9.10
CA LYS A 103 17.56 -0.74 7.63
C LYS A 103 17.05 0.60 7.10
N PHE A 104 15.90 1.07 7.60
CA PHE A 104 15.29 2.35 7.23
C PHE A 104 16.12 3.58 7.63
N CYS A 105 17.00 3.47 8.62
CA CYS A 105 17.89 4.57 9.03
C CYS A 105 19.26 4.58 8.34
N ASN A 106 19.76 3.46 7.81
CA ASN A 106 21.16 3.35 7.36
C ASN A 106 21.36 2.83 5.92
N PHE A 107 20.39 2.14 5.33
CA PHE A 107 20.59 1.41 4.06
C PHE A 107 19.69 1.84 2.90
N VAL A 108 18.63 2.61 3.17
CA VAL A 108 17.63 3.00 2.16
C VAL A 108 17.49 4.53 2.12
N ARG A 109 17.14 5.07 0.95
CA ARG A 109 16.82 6.50 0.84
C ARG A 109 15.55 6.82 1.62
N ARG A 110 15.48 8.00 2.23
CA ARG A 110 14.28 8.48 2.93
C ARG A 110 13.04 8.44 2.00
N PRO A 111 12.00 7.66 2.31
CA PRO A 111 10.80 7.61 1.49
C PRO A 111 9.97 8.89 1.60
N LEU A 112 9.22 9.21 0.54
CA LEU A 112 8.25 10.30 0.56
C LEU A 112 7.01 9.88 1.38
N GLY A 113 6.51 10.79 2.21
CA GLY A 113 5.39 10.50 3.10
C GLY A 113 4.05 10.43 2.36
N GLU A 114 3.56 9.22 2.12
CA GLU A 114 2.24 8.98 1.52
C GLU A 114 1.15 8.77 2.59
N LYS A 115 -0.08 9.20 2.31
CA LYS A 115 -1.24 9.02 3.19
C LYS A 115 -1.96 7.70 2.90
N ALA A 116 -1.44 6.60 3.42
CA ALA A 116 -2.13 5.31 3.39
C ALA A 116 -3.22 5.20 4.48
N PRO A 117 -4.53 5.05 4.14
CA PRO A 117 -5.58 4.89 5.14
C PRO A 117 -5.68 3.46 5.69
N ASN A 118 -5.17 2.48 4.95
CA ASN A 118 -5.18 1.05 5.26
C ASN A 118 -3.93 0.39 4.66
N ILE A 119 -3.60 -0.83 5.07
CA ILE A 119 -2.50 -1.65 4.53
C ILE A 119 -2.65 -1.89 3.01
N GLY A 120 -3.89 -1.93 2.51
CA GLY A 120 -4.23 -2.10 1.10
C GLY A 120 -5.23 -3.23 0.89
N ILE A 121 -5.98 -3.15 -0.22
CA ILE A 121 -7.04 -4.13 -0.53
C ILE A 121 -6.40 -5.49 -0.86
N PHE A 122 -5.37 -5.50 -1.70
CA PHE A 122 -4.67 -6.72 -2.13
C PHE A 122 -4.15 -7.54 -0.93
N TRP A 123 -3.36 -6.92 -0.06
CA TRP A 123 -2.83 -7.56 1.15
C TRP A 123 -3.93 -8.11 2.05
N SER A 124 -4.98 -7.32 2.31
CA SER A 124 -6.12 -7.76 3.11
C SER A 124 -6.77 -9.05 2.55
N VAL A 125 -6.96 -9.10 1.23
CA VAL A 125 -7.51 -10.29 0.54
C VAL A 125 -6.57 -11.48 0.62
N VAL A 126 -5.25 -11.26 0.51
CA VAL A 126 -4.25 -12.34 0.60
C VAL A 126 -4.16 -12.93 2.01
N PHE A 127 -4.20 -12.11 3.07
CA PHE A 127 -4.28 -12.61 4.45
C PHE A 127 -5.59 -13.37 4.71
N GLU A 128 -6.72 -12.90 4.18
CA GLU A 128 -8.02 -13.59 4.25
C GLU A 128 -7.98 -14.94 3.49
N LEU A 129 -7.32 -15.00 2.33
CA LEU A 129 -7.09 -16.24 1.59
C LEU A 129 -6.21 -17.23 2.37
N PHE A 130 -5.11 -16.79 2.99
CA PHE A 130 -4.27 -17.65 3.82
C PHE A 130 -5.03 -18.22 5.04
N ALA A 131 -5.94 -17.46 5.64
CA ALA A 131 -6.79 -17.97 6.72
C ALA A 131 -7.73 -19.09 6.23
N VAL A 132 -8.38 -18.91 5.07
CA VAL A 132 -9.24 -19.93 4.45
C VAL A 132 -8.44 -21.18 4.06
N MET A 133 -7.33 -21.01 3.33
CA MET A 133 -6.46 -22.14 2.94
C MET A 133 -5.85 -22.84 4.17
N GLY A 134 -5.58 -22.11 5.25
CA GLY A 134 -5.11 -22.67 6.51
C GLY A 134 -6.10 -23.64 7.14
N ILE A 135 -7.41 -23.32 7.12
CA ILE A 135 -8.49 -24.21 7.59
C ILE A 135 -8.52 -25.50 6.75
N THR A 136 -8.58 -25.38 5.42
CA THR A 136 -8.55 -26.53 4.50
C THR A 136 -7.32 -27.41 4.72
N ASN A 137 -6.13 -26.80 4.84
CA ASN A 137 -4.89 -27.54 5.04
C ASN A 137 -4.85 -28.26 6.39
N HIS A 138 -5.34 -27.64 7.47
CA HIS A 138 -5.41 -28.30 8.79
C HIS A 138 -6.42 -29.47 8.82
N CYS A 139 -7.58 -29.33 8.18
CA CYS A 139 -8.54 -30.43 8.01
C CYS A 139 -7.92 -31.58 7.21
N PHE A 140 -7.23 -31.28 6.11
CA PHE A 140 -6.54 -32.27 5.30
C PHE A 140 -5.41 -32.97 6.07
N LEU A 141 -4.57 -32.21 6.78
CA LEU A 141 -3.48 -32.74 7.60
C LEU A 141 -4.00 -33.69 8.69
N CYS A 142 -5.03 -33.27 9.43
CA CYS A 142 -5.59 -34.03 10.56
C CYS A 142 -6.33 -35.31 10.10
N CYS A 143 -7.15 -35.22 9.06
CA CYS A 143 -8.04 -36.30 8.66
C CYS A 143 -7.46 -37.22 7.57
N VAL A 144 -6.67 -36.68 6.63
CA VAL A 144 -6.21 -37.41 5.44
C VAL A 144 -4.72 -37.73 5.50
N ALA A 145 -3.86 -36.74 5.77
CA ALA A 145 -2.41 -36.95 5.72
C ALA A 145 -1.86 -37.66 6.97
N SER A 146 -2.40 -37.36 8.16
CA SER A 146 -2.00 -37.99 9.42
C SER A 146 -2.93 -39.14 9.81
N ASP A 147 -2.35 -40.21 10.37
CA ASP A 147 -3.12 -41.31 10.96
C ASP A 147 -3.70 -41.00 12.34
N THR A 148 -3.57 -39.77 12.86
CA THR A 148 -4.15 -39.30 14.12
C THR A 148 -5.64 -39.68 14.28
N MET A 149 -6.44 -39.54 13.21
CA MET A 149 -7.85 -39.93 13.21
C MET A 149 -8.08 -41.44 13.43
N LYS A 150 -7.16 -42.28 12.95
CA LYS A 150 -7.22 -43.74 13.13
C LYS A 150 -6.69 -44.15 14.50
N GLU A 151 -5.58 -43.57 14.93
CA GLU A 151 -4.89 -43.96 16.17
C GLU A 151 -5.63 -43.50 17.44
N TYR A 152 -6.20 -42.28 17.45
CA TYR A 152 -6.78 -41.68 18.66
C TYR A 152 -8.31 -41.67 18.71
N PHE A 153 -8.99 -41.65 17.56
CA PHE A 153 -10.45 -41.48 17.51
C PHE A 153 -11.20 -42.73 17.02
N PHE A 154 -10.83 -43.28 15.86
CA PHE A 154 -11.57 -44.36 15.22
C PHE A 154 -10.64 -45.42 14.58
N PRO A 155 -10.22 -46.46 15.33
CA PRO A 155 -9.27 -47.48 14.88
C PRO A 155 -9.63 -48.20 13.57
N SER A 156 -10.93 -48.32 13.27
CA SER A 156 -11.47 -49.07 12.13
C SER A 156 -12.01 -48.17 11.00
N ILE A 157 -11.68 -46.86 10.99
CA ILE A 157 -12.23 -45.92 10.00
C ILE A 157 -11.69 -46.18 8.58
N SER A 158 -12.57 -46.14 7.59
CA SER A 158 -12.17 -46.30 6.18
C SER A 158 -11.57 -45.01 5.59
N PRO A 159 -10.71 -45.09 4.55
CA PRO A 159 -10.17 -43.89 3.89
C PRO A 159 -11.26 -42.96 3.33
N LEU A 160 -12.37 -43.54 2.85
CA LEU A 160 -13.53 -42.80 2.36
C LEU A 160 -14.25 -42.03 3.49
N GLN A 161 -14.41 -42.66 4.65
CA GLN A 161 -14.98 -42.01 5.84
C GLN A 161 -14.08 -40.88 6.37
N ARG A 162 -12.75 -41.05 6.31
CA ARG A 162 -11.79 -39.98 6.63
C ARG A 162 -11.95 -38.76 5.71
N GLY A 163 -12.14 -38.98 4.41
CA GLY A 163 -12.42 -37.91 3.45
C GLY A 163 -13.73 -37.16 3.74
N PHE A 164 -14.82 -37.87 4.03
CA PHE A 164 -16.08 -37.24 4.42
C PHE A 164 -15.99 -36.48 5.75
N ALA A 165 -15.26 -37.00 6.73
CA ALA A 165 -15.01 -36.32 8.00
C ALA A 165 -14.20 -35.03 7.80
N ALA A 166 -13.17 -35.05 6.93
CA ALA A 166 -12.39 -33.87 6.56
C ALA A 166 -13.29 -32.78 5.96
N PHE A 167 -14.11 -33.14 4.96
CA PHE A 167 -15.04 -32.23 4.30
C PHE A 167 -16.09 -31.66 5.27
N ALA A 168 -16.67 -32.50 6.15
CA ALA A 168 -17.63 -32.05 7.14
C ALA A 168 -17.00 -31.07 8.15
N ALA A 169 -15.80 -31.37 8.66
CA ALA A 169 -15.08 -30.49 9.57
C ALA A 169 -14.69 -29.16 8.91
N GLU A 170 -14.22 -29.20 7.66
CA GLU A 170 -13.92 -28.02 6.86
C GLU A 170 -15.14 -27.11 6.69
N ASN A 171 -16.30 -27.65 6.27
CA ASN A 171 -17.51 -26.85 6.10
C ASN A 171 -17.97 -26.20 7.43
N VAL A 172 -17.88 -26.90 8.56
CA VAL A 172 -18.22 -26.34 9.88
C VAL A 172 -17.26 -25.23 10.30
N LEU A 173 -15.95 -25.40 10.08
CA LEU A 173 -14.93 -24.41 10.41
C LEU A 173 -14.99 -23.19 9.50
N LEU A 174 -15.19 -23.37 8.18
CA LEU A 174 -15.38 -22.27 7.22
C LEU A 174 -16.66 -21.49 7.51
N LEU A 175 -17.77 -22.16 7.85
CA LEU A 175 -19.00 -21.49 8.28
C LEU A 175 -18.76 -20.68 9.55
N THR A 176 -18.06 -21.25 10.54
CA THR A 176 -17.72 -20.56 11.79
C THR A 176 -16.82 -19.34 11.54
N TYR A 177 -15.80 -19.48 10.69
CA TYR A 177 -14.94 -18.39 10.23
C TYR A 177 -15.77 -17.28 9.59
N PHE A 178 -16.67 -17.61 8.66
CA PHE A 178 -17.52 -16.63 7.99
C PHE A 178 -18.49 -15.94 8.97
N CYS A 179 -19.09 -16.67 9.91
CA CYS A 179 -19.92 -16.09 10.97
C CYS A 179 -19.16 -15.09 11.84
N ILE A 180 -17.92 -15.41 12.25
CA ILE A 180 -17.04 -14.50 13.00
C ILE A 180 -16.69 -13.28 12.14
N ARG A 181 -16.32 -13.50 10.87
CA ARG A 181 -15.95 -12.47 9.89
C ARG A 181 -17.08 -11.46 9.68
N VAL A 182 -18.32 -11.91 9.49
CA VAL A 182 -19.51 -11.07 9.34
C VAL A 182 -19.84 -10.35 10.65
N SER A 183 -19.80 -11.06 11.79
CA SER A 183 -20.05 -10.47 13.12
C SER A 183 -19.08 -9.33 13.46
N ASN A 184 -17.83 -9.40 12.98
CA ASN A 184 -16.81 -8.40 13.26
C ASN A 184 -16.64 -7.33 12.16
N SER A 185 -17.13 -7.57 10.93
CA SER A 185 -16.85 -6.71 9.77
C SER A 185 -17.29 -5.24 9.90
N ASN A 186 -18.25 -4.92 10.78
CA ASN A 186 -18.85 -3.59 10.90
C ASN A 186 -18.63 -2.92 12.28
N LYS A 187 -17.70 -3.44 13.09
CA LYS A 187 -17.40 -2.92 14.43
C LYS A 187 -16.19 -1.98 14.43
N ASP A 188 -16.33 -0.84 13.75
CA ASP A 188 -15.46 0.34 13.95
C ASP A 188 -15.38 0.64 15.46
N VAL A 189 -14.19 0.90 16.03
CA VAL A 189 -14.06 1.15 17.48
C VAL A 189 -14.81 2.42 17.88
N ASP A 190 -15.50 2.46 19.03
CA ASP A 190 -16.44 3.55 19.33
C ASP A 190 -15.78 4.93 19.45
N TRP A 191 -14.52 5.01 19.89
CA TRP A 191 -13.75 6.26 19.88
C TRP A 191 -13.43 6.74 18.45
N ILE A 192 -13.19 5.82 17.50
CA ILE A 192 -13.04 6.14 16.08
C ILE A 192 -14.37 6.62 15.51
N LYS A 193 -15.48 5.93 15.81
CA LYS A 193 -16.83 6.39 15.42
C LYS A 193 -17.12 7.79 15.96
N ALA A 194 -16.79 8.07 17.22
CA ALA A 194 -16.98 9.38 17.84
C ALA A 194 -16.17 10.47 17.11
N LYS A 195 -14.88 10.21 16.85
CA LYS A 195 -13.99 11.15 16.14
C LYS A 195 -14.40 11.38 14.68
N LYS A 196 -14.83 10.33 13.96
CA LYS A 196 -15.41 10.45 12.60
C LYS A 196 -16.72 11.26 12.60
N ARG A 197 -17.52 11.18 13.67
CA ARG A 197 -18.81 11.90 13.81
C ARG A 197 -18.64 13.37 14.18
N GLU A 198 -17.53 13.77 14.81
CA GLU A 198 -17.28 15.14 15.24
C GLU A 198 -17.42 16.20 14.12
N PRO A 199 -16.70 16.13 12.98
CA PRO A 199 -16.88 17.08 11.88
C PRO A 199 -18.29 17.04 11.29
N LEU A 200 -18.91 15.86 11.24
CA LEU A 200 -20.29 15.70 10.75
C LEU A 200 -21.32 16.38 11.66
N ARG A 201 -21.07 16.46 12.98
CA ARG A 201 -21.91 17.23 13.91
C ARG A 201 -21.83 18.72 13.60
N PHE A 202 -20.62 19.28 13.42
CA PHE A 202 -20.46 20.68 13.07
C PHE A 202 -21.16 21.03 11.75
N ILE A 203 -21.00 20.21 10.70
CA ILE A 203 -21.69 20.41 9.40
C ILE A 203 -23.21 20.34 9.56
N ARG A 204 -23.73 19.33 10.27
CA ARG A 204 -25.17 19.16 10.54
C ARG A 204 -25.75 20.32 11.32
N ASP A 205 -25.05 20.79 12.34
CA ASP A 205 -25.54 21.82 13.26
C ASP A 205 -25.47 23.21 12.59
N ALA A 206 -24.44 23.47 11.77
CA ALA A 206 -24.40 24.64 10.87
C ALA A 206 -25.52 24.62 9.81
N TYR A 207 -25.80 23.46 9.20
CA TYR A 207 -26.91 23.32 8.24
C TYR A 207 -28.27 23.57 8.90
N ARG A 208 -28.51 23.04 10.11
CA ARG A 208 -29.71 23.32 10.91
C ARG A 208 -29.86 24.81 11.23
N ALA A 209 -28.79 25.46 11.70
CA ALA A 209 -28.80 26.89 11.99
C ALA A 209 -29.15 27.71 10.73
N GLY A 210 -28.51 27.41 9.59
CA GLY A 210 -28.82 28.04 8.30
C GLY A 210 -30.26 27.80 7.82
N HIS A 211 -30.82 26.61 8.04
CA HIS A 211 -32.22 26.31 7.71
C HIS A 211 -33.19 27.12 8.58
N ALA A 212 -32.97 27.14 9.90
CA ALA A 212 -33.81 27.89 10.84
C ALA A 212 -33.78 29.40 10.57
N LEU A 213 -32.62 29.95 10.19
CA LEU A 213 -32.50 31.36 9.76
C LEU A 213 -33.28 31.63 8.47
N ARG A 214 -33.21 30.73 7.47
CA ARG A 214 -34.01 30.83 6.24
C ARG A 214 -35.51 30.78 6.51
N GLU A 215 -35.99 29.85 7.33
CA GLU A 215 -37.41 29.78 7.70
C GLU A 215 -37.90 31.05 8.40
N ARG A 216 -37.14 31.56 9.39
CA ARG A 216 -37.48 32.81 10.08
C ARG A 216 -37.58 33.97 9.09
N ARG A 217 -36.64 34.03 8.14
CA ARG A 217 -36.63 35.04 7.07
C ARG A 217 -37.83 34.91 6.14
N TYR A 218 -38.19 33.71 5.68
CA TYR A 218 -39.40 33.49 4.88
C TYR A 218 -40.67 33.91 5.63
N ARG A 219 -40.79 33.57 6.92
CA ARG A 219 -41.94 34.01 7.75
C ARG A 219 -42.01 35.53 7.88
N MET A 220 -40.88 36.22 8.07
CA MET A 220 -40.85 37.68 8.12
C MET A 220 -41.25 38.31 6.77
N LEU A 221 -40.74 37.81 5.65
CA LEU A 221 -41.08 38.30 4.30
C LEU A 221 -42.56 38.08 3.95
N LEU A 222 -43.16 36.97 4.40
CA LEU A 222 -44.60 36.70 4.22
C LEU A 222 -45.49 37.62 5.06
N HIS A 223 -45.02 38.12 6.20
CA HIS A 223 -45.77 39.05 7.06
C HIS A 223 -45.56 40.52 6.68
N ASN A 224 -44.35 40.89 6.22
CA ASN A 224 -44.03 42.23 5.76
C ASN A 224 -42.93 42.17 4.66
N PRO A 225 -43.29 42.31 3.38
CA PRO A 225 -42.34 42.22 2.27
C PRO A 225 -41.38 43.43 2.17
N ALA A 226 -41.64 44.51 2.92
CA ALA A 226 -40.79 45.71 2.94
C ALA A 226 -39.71 45.69 4.04
N THR A 227 -39.55 44.59 4.79
CA THR A 227 -38.51 44.48 5.81
C THR A 227 -37.10 44.51 5.18
N PRO A 228 -36.25 45.49 5.53
CA PRO A 228 -34.93 45.62 4.91
C PRO A 228 -33.99 44.48 5.34
N PHE A 229 -33.03 44.17 4.48
CA PHE A 229 -32.04 43.14 4.72
C PHE A 229 -31.07 43.61 5.83
N LEU A 230 -31.29 43.17 7.07
CA LEU A 230 -30.27 43.29 8.11
C LEU A 230 -29.07 42.41 7.72
N ARG A 231 -27.92 43.06 7.54
CA ARG A 231 -26.61 42.43 7.27
C ARG A 231 -26.07 41.74 8.52
#